data_AF-X0VL47-F1
#
_entry.id   AF-X0VL47-F1
#
_cell.length_a   1.000
_cell.length_b   1.000
_cell.length_c   1.000
_cell.angle_alpha   90.00
_cell.angle_beta   90.00
_cell.angle_gamma   90.00
#
_symmetry.space_group_name_H-M   'P 1'
#
loop_
_entity.id
_entity.type
_entity.pdbx_description
1 polymer ?
#
loop_
_entity_poly.entity_id
_entity_poly.type
_entity_poly.pdbx_seq_one_letter_code
_entity_poly.pdbx_strand_id
1 'polypeptide(L)'
;MSIGVREIKGRIGNIENIRQITRAMNAIAMTKLTRAKQQLAAAQPYMAALDSFLSAVLAQRTDISEPHTLTLDNGASDVAILVLNSDRGLCGRFKGDLNRKGSDLLQEFGERGKIIAGGEKALAYFVRQRAPVINSYTHVYEQPDMKIARRIA
;
A
#
# COMPACT_ATOMS: atom_id res chain seq x y z
N MET A 1 22.15 24.38 36.26
CA MET A 1 23.17 23.46 35.67
C MET A 1 23.50 23.98 34.28
N SER A 2 24.70 24.54 34.06
CA SER A 2 25.11 24.97 32.71
C SER A 2 25.48 23.74 31.89
N ILE A 3 24.96 23.65 30.68
CA ILE A 3 25.33 22.59 29.73
C ILE A 3 26.77 22.89 29.29
N GLY A 4 27.69 21.95 29.55
CA GLY A 4 29.11 22.14 29.25
C GLY A 4 29.38 22.15 27.74
N VAL A 5 30.38 22.92 27.31
CA VAL A 5 30.79 23.06 25.89
C VAL A 5 31.08 21.70 25.23
N ARG A 6 31.61 20.74 25.98
CA ARG A 6 31.86 19.36 25.52
C ARG A 6 30.57 18.63 25.13
N GLU A 7 29.50 18.81 25.91
CA GLU A 7 28.21 18.18 25.63
C GLU A 7 27.58 18.76 24.35
N ILE A 8 27.67 20.08 24.16
CA ILE A 8 27.19 20.74 22.94
C ILE A 8 27.95 20.23 21.71
N LYS A 9 29.28 20.15 21.77
CA LYS A 9 30.09 19.57 20.68
C LYS A 9 29.70 18.12 20.37
N GLY A 10 29.40 17.32 21.40
CA GLY A 10 28.90 15.96 21.23
C GLY A 10 27.54 15.91 20.51
N ARG A 11 26.60 16.78 20.88
CA ARG A 11 25.28 16.88 20.21
C ARG A 11 25.41 17.28 18.74
N ILE A 12 26.31 18.22 18.43
CA ILE A 12 26.58 18.65 17.05
C ILE A 12 27.05 17.46 16.21
N GLY A 13 28.06 16.73 16.67
CA GLY A 13 28.55 15.55 15.94
C GLY A 13 27.46 14.48 15.73
N ASN A 14 26.61 14.25 16.73
CA ASN A 14 25.48 13.33 16.59
C ASN A 14 24.47 13.78 15.54
N ILE A 15 24.12 15.07 15.51
CA ILE A 15 23.19 15.63 14.51
C ILE A 15 23.81 15.56 13.10
N GLU A 16 25.11 15.82 12.97
CA GLU A 16 25.82 15.70 11.69
C GLU A 16 25.81 14.26 11.15
N ASN A 17 26.00 13.27 12.03
CA ASN A 17 25.91 11.85 11.67
C ASN A 17 24.48 11.50 11.22
N ILE A 18 23.45 11.89 11.97
CA ILE A 18 22.04 11.67 11.61
C ILE A 18 21.71 12.34 10.27
N ARG A 19 22.23 13.54 10.01
CA ARG A 19 22.06 14.26 8.74
C ARG A 19 22.67 13.48 7.56
N GLN A 20 23.85 12.88 7.74
CA GLN A 20 24.49 12.09 6.68
C GLN A 20 23.70 10.81 6.38
N ILE A 21 23.26 10.10 7.42
CA ILE A 21 22.44 8.88 7.30
C ILE A 21 21.13 9.19 6.58
N THR A 22 20.40 10.22 7.00
CA THR A 22 19.12 10.60 6.38
C THR A 22 19.31 11.07 4.93
N ARG A 23 20.40 11.78 4.61
CA ARG A 23 20.73 12.15 3.23
C ARG A 23 20.96 10.93 2.35
N ALA A 24 21.68 9.93 2.84
CA ALA A 24 21.89 8.67 2.11
C ALA A 24 20.58 7.90 1.92
N MET A 25 19.76 7.79 2.97
CA MET A 25 18.44 7.15 2.89
C MET A 25 17.53 7.83 1.86
N ASN A 26 17.52 9.17 1.82
CA ASN A 26 16.75 9.92 0.83
C ASN A 26 17.21 9.60 -0.60
N ALA A 27 18.52 9.57 -0.86
CA ALA A 27 19.06 9.21 -2.17
C ALA A 27 18.62 7.80 -2.59
N ILE A 28 18.70 6.82 -1.69
CA ILE A 28 18.26 5.43 -1.94
C ILE A 28 16.75 5.38 -2.25
N ALA A 29 15.93 6.07 -1.44
CA ALA A 29 14.49 6.13 -1.64
C ALA A 29 14.12 6.76 -2.97
N MET A 30 14.80 7.86 -3.35
CA MET A 30 14.60 8.52 -4.64
C MET A 30 14.96 7.59 -5.81
N THR A 31 16.07 6.85 -5.74
CA THR A 31 16.42 5.87 -6.77
C THR A 31 15.35 4.78 -6.89
N LYS A 32 14.82 4.25 -5.78
CA LYS A 32 13.74 3.26 -5.78
C LYS A 32 12.46 3.82 -6.39
N LEU A 33 12.07 5.05 -6.03
CA LEU A 33 10.89 5.72 -6.58
C LEU A 33 11.01 5.92 -8.09
N THR A 34 12.16 6.38 -8.57
CA THR A 34 12.40 6.56 -10.01
C THR A 34 12.24 5.23 -10.76
N ARG A 35 12.81 4.14 -10.25
CA ARG A 35 12.65 2.80 -10.85
C ARG A 35 11.20 2.34 -10.86
N ALA A 36 10.46 2.52 -9.76
CA ALA A 36 9.04 2.16 -9.69
C ALA A 36 8.20 2.99 -10.68
N LYS A 37 8.49 4.29 -10.84
CA LYS A 37 7.82 5.14 -11.84
C LYS A 37 8.10 4.70 -13.27
N GLN A 38 9.32 4.27 -13.57
CA GLN A 38 9.68 3.73 -14.89
C GLN A 38 8.94 2.43 -15.18
N GLN A 39 8.84 1.52 -14.20
CA GLN A 39 8.06 0.28 -14.33
C GLN A 39 6.57 0.57 -14.55
N LEU A 40 5.99 1.53 -13.82
CA LEU A 40 4.62 1.96 -14.01
C LEU A 40 4.38 2.53 -15.41
N ALA A 41 5.28 3.40 -15.89
CA ALA A 41 5.18 3.96 -17.24
C ALA A 41 5.27 2.88 -18.33
N ALA A 42 6.10 1.85 -18.14
CA ALA A 42 6.17 0.71 -19.06
C ALA A 42 4.91 -0.17 -19.02
N ALA A 43 4.21 -0.24 -17.89
CA ALA A 43 2.97 -1.02 -17.74
C ALA A 43 1.71 -0.29 -18.25
N GLN A 44 1.74 1.05 -18.32
CA GLN A 44 0.59 1.87 -18.73
C GLN A 44 0.00 1.49 -20.11
N PRO A 45 0.80 1.27 -21.18
CA PRO A 45 0.24 0.88 -22.48
C PRO A 45 -0.51 -0.44 -22.43
N TYR A 46 -0.02 -1.41 -21.64
CA TYR A 46 -0.71 -2.69 -21.43
C TYR A 46 -2.04 -2.50 -20.72
N MET A 47 -2.08 -1.70 -19.64
CA MET A 47 -3.32 -1.41 -18.93
C MET A 47 -4.35 -0.72 -19.84
N ALA A 48 -3.92 0.27 -20.62
CA ALA A 48 -4.82 0.96 -21.56
C ALA A 48 -5.39 0.04 -22.65
N ALA A 49 -4.55 -0.86 -23.20
CA ALA A 49 -5.00 -1.84 -24.17
C ALA A 49 -5.97 -2.86 -23.54
N LEU A 50 -5.69 -3.32 -22.31
CA LEU A 50 -6.55 -4.23 -21.58
C LEU A 50 -7.91 -3.60 -21.26
N ASP A 51 -7.93 -2.35 -20.80
CA ASP A 51 -9.16 -1.62 -20.50
C ASP A 51 -10.02 -1.42 -21.76
N SER A 52 -9.39 -1.06 -22.88
CA SER A 52 -10.06 -0.93 -24.18
C SER A 52 -10.65 -2.27 -24.64
N PHE A 53 -9.88 -3.35 -24.54
CA PHE A 53 -10.32 -4.69 -24.89
C PHE A 53 -11.49 -5.16 -24.00
N LEU A 54 -11.38 -5.03 -22.68
CA LEU A 54 -12.43 -5.39 -21.74
C LEU A 54 -13.70 -4.57 -22.00
N SER A 55 -13.57 -3.26 -22.25
CA SER A 55 -14.71 -2.39 -22.57
C SER A 55 -15.39 -2.82 -23.87
N ALA A 56 -14.63 -3.13 -24.92
CA ALA A 56 -15.17 -3.59 -26.19
C ALA A 56 -15.87 -4.96 -26.07
N VAL A 57 -15.31 -5.87 -25.26
CA VAL A 57 -15.93 -7.16 -24.96
C VAL A 57 -17.23 -6.95 -24.20
N LEU A 58 -17.24 -6.15 -23.12
CA LEU A 58 -18.44 -5.89 -22.33
C LEU A 58 -19.54 -5.20 -23.14
N ALA A 59 -19.19 -4.29 -24.06
CA ALA A 59 -20.16 -3.60 -24.93
C ALA A 59 -20.83 -4.54 -25.95
N GLN A 60 -20.14 -5.60 -26.39
CA GLN A 60 -20.70 -6.61 -27.30
C GLN A 60 -21.53 -7.69 -26.57
N ARG A 61 -21.49 -7.72 -25.22
CA ARG A 61 -22.24 -8.67 -24.40
C ARG A 61 -23.67 -8.17 -24.16
N THR A 62 -24.49 -8.07 -25.20
CA THR A 62 -25.93 -7.79 -25.06
C THR A 62 -26.79 -9.05 -24.82
N ASP A 63 -26.31 -10.26 -25.19
CA ASP A 63 -27.10 -11.50 -25.15
C ASP A 63 -26.34 -12.69 -24.52
N ILE A 64 -25.84 -12.55 -23.28
CA ILE A 64 -25.26 -13.70 -22.57
C ILE A 64 -26.28 -14.25 -21.56
N SER A 65 -26.68 -15.51 -21.77
CA SER A 65 -27.59 -16.25 -20.89
C SER A 65 -27.03 -16.50 -19.48
N GLU A 66 -25.70 -16.40 -19.30
CA GLU A 66 -24.98 -16.58 -18.03
C GLU A 66 -23.93 -15.46 -17.83
N PRO A 67 -24.27 -14.36 -17.14
CA PRO A 67 -23.34 -13.27 -16.92
C PRO A 67 -22.17 -13.70 -16.03
N HIS A 68 -20.99 -13.14 -16.24
CA HIS A 68 -19.78 -13.52 -15.51
C HIS A 68 -19.89 -13.10 -14.03
N THR A 69 -19.36 -13.90 -13.10
CA THR A 69 -19.46 -13.64 -11.65
C THR A 69 -18.87 -12.28 -11.23
N LEU A 70 -17.86 -11.79 -11.96
CA LEU A 70 -17.28 -10.45 -11.73
C LEU A 70 -18.11 -9.29 -12.31
N THR A 71 -19.15 -9.58 -13.08
CA THR A 71 -20.06 -8.59 -13.70
C THR A 71 -21.44 -8.55 -13.05
N LEU A 72 -21.70 -9.46 -12.09
CA LEU A 72 -22.95 -9.50 -11.33
C LEU A 72 -22.68 -9.17 -9.87
N ASP A 73 -23.69 -8.59 -9.22
CA ASP A 73 -23.76 -8.64 -7.77
C ASP A 73 -23.88 -10.11 -7.36
N ASN A 74 -22.87 -10.61 -6.66
CA ASN A 74 -22.80 -11.99 -6.20
C ASN A 74 -23.55 -12.19 -4.86
N GLY A 75 -24.22 -11.15 -4.34
CA GLY A 75 -24.92 -11.18 -3.07
C GLY A 75 -23.98 -11.31 -1.87
N ALA A 76 -22.68 -11.04 -2.04
CA ALA A 76 -21.70 -11.16 -0.97
C ALA A 76 -22.02 -10.18 0.16
N SER A 77 -22.16 -10.74 1.36
CA SER A 77 -22.37 -9.96 2.57
C SER A 77 -21.10 -9.27 3.04
N ASP A 78 -19.91 -9.78 2.74
CA ASP A 78 -18.65 -9.21 3.22
C ASP A 78 -17.98 -8.31 2.18
N VAL A 79 -17.30 -7.27 2.68
CA VAL A 79 -16.52 -6.31 1.89
C VAL A 79 -15.05 -6.40 2.31
N ALA A 80 -14.20 -6.88 1.41
CA ALA A 80 -12.76 -6.93 1.64
C ALA A 80 -12.11 -5.57 1.32
N ILE A 81 -11.46 -4.97 2.31
CA ILE A 81 -10.74 -3.70 2.22
C ILE A 81 -9.25 -4.00 2.21
N LEU A 82 -8.62 -3.89 1.04
CA LEU A 82 -7.17 -4.02 0.88
C LEU A 82 -6.48 -2.71 1.24
N VAL A 83 -5.71 -2.70 2.33
CA VAL A 83 -4.92 -1.54 2.74
C VAL A 83 -3.45 -1.79 2.40
N LEU A 84 -2.95 -1.13 1.35
CA LEU A 84 -1.56 -1.22 0.91
C LEU A 84 -0.69 -0.16 1.60
N ASN A 85 -0.06 -0.51 2.72
CA ASN A 85 0.83 0.36 3.49
C ASN A 85 2.30 -0.05 3.32
N SER A 86 3.23 0.60 4.01
CA SER A 86 4.66 0.24 3.98
C SER A 86 4.98 -0.88 4.96
N ASP A 87 6.01 -1.67 4.67
CA ASP A 87 6.64 -2.53 5.68
C ASP A 87 7.56 -1.71 6.59
N ARG A 88 8.27 -0.74 6.03
CA ARG A 88 9.26 0.09 6.73
C ARG A 88 8.66 1.40 7.23
N GLY A 89 9.28 1.97 8.26
CA GLY A 89 8.93 3.29 8.81
C GLY A 89 9.59 4.46 8.07
N LEU A 90 9.69 5.60 8.76
CA LEU A 90 10.37 6.82 8.27
C LEU A 90 9.77 7.44 6.98
N CYS A 91 8.48 7.21 6.74
CA CYS A 91 7.70 7.70 5.60
C CYS A 91 6.74 8.85 5.95
N GLY A 92 6.94 9.53 7.09
CA GLY A 92 6.09 10.62 7.53
C GLY A 92 4.63 10.21 7.73
N ARG A 93 3.71 10.98 7.14
CA ARG A 93 2.26 10.80 7.29
C ARG A 93 1.68 9.64 6.48
N PHE A 94 2.40 9.15 5.47
CA PHE A 94 1.96 8.09 4.56
C PHE A 94 1.25 6.93 5.27
N LYS A 95 1.90 6.35 6.29
CA LYS A 95 1.32 5.21 7.03
C LYS A 95 0.04 5.56 7.78
N GLY A 96 -0.04 6.77 8.33
CA GLY A 96 -1.14 7.22 9.18
C GLY A 96 -2.37 7.57 8.36
N ASP A 97 -2.17 8.22 7.21
CA ASP A 97 -3.26 8.59 6.31
C ASP A 97 -3.92 7.33 5.69
N LEU A 98 -3.12 6.33 5.29
CA LEU A 98 -3.65 5.05 4.78
C LEU A 98 -4.40 4.24 5.85
N ASN A 99 -3.84 4.14 7.05
CA ASN A 99 -4.49 3.45 8.15
C ASN A 99 -5.82 4.13 8.53
N ARG A 100 -5.85 5.46 8.56
CA ARG A 100 -7.08 6.23 8.79
C ARG A 100 -8.13 5.92 7.73
N LYS A 101 -7.76 5.99 6.44
CA LYS A 101 -8.72 5.71 5.35
C LYS A 101 -9.25 4.29 5.40
N GLY A 102 -8.43 3.31 5.77
CA GLY A 102 -8.87 1.93 5.98
C GLY A 102 -9.82 1.78 7.17
N SER A 103 -9.58 2.49 8.28
CA SER A 103 -10.51 2.56 9.41
C SER A 103 -11.83 3.24 9.05
N ASP A 104 -11.79 4.32 8.27
CA ASP A 104 -13.00 5.01 7.80
C ASP A 104 -13.87 4.06 6.96
N LEU A 105 -13.26 3.30 6.05
CA LEU A 105 -13.97 2.28 5.25
C LEU A 105 -14.51 1.13 6.12
N LEU A 106 -13.74 0.67 7.11
CA LEU A 106 -14.24 -0.33 8.06
C LEU A 106 -15.47 0.17 8.81
N GLN A 107 -15.47 1.44 9.22
CA GLN A 107 -16.61 2.05 9.88
C GLN A 107 -17.81 2.18 8.94
N GLU A 108 -17.57 2.57 7.68
CA GLU A 108 -18.60 2.68 6.64
C GLU A 108 -19.30 1.34 6.39
N PHE A 109 -18.55 0.24 6.30
CA PHE A 109 -19.09 -1.09 6.02
C PHE A 109 -19.49 -1.88 7.27
N GLY A 110 -19.18 -1.41 8.48
CA GLY A 110 -19.54 -2.05 9.74
C GLY A 110 -19.08 -3.51 9.82
N GLU A 111 -19.99 -4.41 10.20
CA GLU A 111 -19.68 -5.84 10.36
C GLU A 111 -19.27 -6.53 9.05
N ARG A 112 -19.69 -5.98 7.90
CA ARG A 112 -19.35 -6.48 6.57
C ARG A 112 -17.88 -6.21 6.23
N GLY A 113 -17.27 -5.17 6.81
CA GLY A 113 -15.91 -4.76 6.50
C GLY A 113 -14.87 -5.75 7.05
N LYS A 114 -14.03 -6.30 6.16
CA LYS A 114 -12.89 -7.16 6.51
C LYS A 114 -11.60 -6.56 5.97
N ILE A 115 -10.51 -6.57 6.73
CA ILE A 115 -9.22 -6.03 6.28
C ILE A 115 -8.37 -7.11 5.62
N ILE A 116 -7.80 -6.78 4.46
CA ILE A 116 -6.61 -7.43 3.93
C ILE A 116 -5.43 -6.47 4.14
N ALA A 117 -4.49 -6.85 5.00
CA ALA A 117 -3.37 -6.00 5.40
C ALA A 117 -2.18 -6.17 4.44
N GLY A 118 -2.01 -5.24 3.51
CA GLY A 118 -0.77 -5.09 2.74
C GLY A 118 0.25 -4.33 3.57
N GLY A 119 1.20 -5.06 4.16
CA GLY A 119 2.34 -4.48 4.84
C GLY A 119 2.35 -4.54 6.33
N GLU A 120 3.56 -4.55 6.87
CA GLU A 120 3.80 -4.63 8.31
C GLU A 120 3.12 -3.47 9.07
N LYS A 121 3.11 -2.25 8.52
CA LYS A 121 2.49 -1.09 9.21
C LYS A 121 0.96 -1.08 9.15
N ALA A 122 0.34 -1.71 8.15
CA ALA A 122 -1.10 -1.95 8.14
C ALA A 122 -1.44 -3.05 9.15
N LEU A 123 -0.75 -4.20 9.06
CA LEU A 123 -0.99 -5.35 9.92
C LEU A 123 -0.88 -4.99 11.40
N ALA A 124 0.22 -4.35 11.80
CA ALA A 124 0.43 -3.93 13.19
C ALA A 124 -0.64 -2.95 13.70
N TYR A 125 -1.17 -2.09 12.82
CA TYR A 125 -2.20 -1.12 13.18
C TYR A 125 -3.57 -1.78 13.40
N PHE A 126 -4.02 -2.58 12.44
CA PHE A 126 -5.35 -3.20 12.48
C PHE A 126 -5.44 -4.33 13.51
N VAL A 127 -4.36 -5.09 13.72
CA VAL A 127 -4.29 -6.08 14.82
C VAL A 127 -4.41 -5.39 16.18
N ARG A 128 -3.70 -4.27 16.38
CA ARG A 128 -3.79 -3.50 17.63
C ARG A 128 -5.19 -2.93 17.87
N GLN A 129 -5.91 -2.58 16.81
CA GLN A 129 -7.30 -2.13 16.88
C GLN A 129 -8.32 -3.27 17.03
N ARG A 130 -7.87 -4.54 17.01
CA ARG A 130 -8.74 -5.72 16.99
C ARG A 130 -9.73 -5.72 15.82
N ALA A 131 -9.32 -5.15 14.69
CA ALA A 131 -10.10 -5.16 13.45
C ALA A 131 -10.12 -6.58 12.84
N PRO A 132 -11.16 -6.94 12.07
CA PRO A 132 -11.29 -8.25 11.43
C PRO A 132 -10.33 -8.38 10.24
N VAL A 133 -9.07 -8.71 10.50
CA VAL A 133 -8.05 -8.96 9.47
C VAL A 133 -8.19 -10.40 8.96
N ILE A 134 -8.56 -10.57 7.69
CA ILE A 134 -8.79 -11.88 7.06
C ILE A 134 -7.56 -12.42 6.33
N ASN A 135 -6.65 -11.55 5.90
CA ASN A 135 -5.41 -11.95 5.26
C ASN A 135 -4.34 -10.85 5.38
N SER A 136 -3.07 -11.19 5.20
CA SER A 136 -1.97 -10.23 5.25
C SER A 136 -0.82 -10.58 4.32
N TYR A 137 -0.20 -9.56 3.75
CA TYR A 137 0.93 -9.66 2.83
C TYR A 137 2.02 -8.70 3.28
N THR A 138 3.06 -9.18 3.97
CA THR A 138 4.17 -8.37 4.49
C THR A 138 5.49 -8.70 3.78
N HIS A 139 6.34 -7.70 3.55
CA HIS A 139 7.65 -7.84 2.89
C HIS A 139 7.59 -8.38 1.46
N VAL A 140 6.43 -8.30 0.81
CA VAL A 140 6.22 -8.94 -0.48
C VAL A 140 6.41 -7.99 -1.66
N TYR A 141 6.32 -6.68 -1.46
CA TYR A 141 6.23 -5.70 -2.56
C TYR A 141 7.36 -4.68 -2.57
N GLU A 142 8.51 -4.98 -1.94
CA GLU A 142 9.74 -4.21 -2.17
C GLU A 142 10.21 -4.27 -3.63
N GLN A 143 9.86 -5.35 -4.34
CA GLN A 143 10.01 -5.50 -5.79
C GLN A 143 8.70 -6.09 -6.34
N PRO A 144 7.72 -5.25 -6.72
CA PRO A 144 6.44 -5.75 -7.21
C PRO A 144 6.65 -6.51 -8.53
N ASP A 145 6.25 -7.78 -8.56
CA ASP A 145 6.21 -8.59 -9.77
C ASP A 145 4.79 -9.15 -10.01
N MET A 146 4.58 -9.72 -11.20
CA MET A 146 3.28 -10.30 -11.55
C MET A 146 2.92 -11.53 -10.70
N LYS A 147 3.91 -12.23 -10.12
CA LYS A 147 3.65 -13.40 -9.27
C LYS A 147 3.04 -12.97 -7.94
N ILE A 148 3.56 -11.90 -7.37
CA ILE A 148 3.06 -11.28 -6.14
C ILE A 148 1.68 -10.69 -6.39
N ALA A 149 1.47 -9.99 -7.51
CA ALA A 149 0.16 -9.47 -7.88
C ALA A 149 -0.90 -10.59 -7.94
N ARG A 150 -0.59 -11.72 -8.59
CA ARG A 150 -1.46 -12.91 -8.64
C ARG A 150 -1.71 -13.58 -7.29
N ARG A 151 -0.85 -13.33 -6.29
CA ARG A 151 -1.03 -13.87 -4.95
C ARG A 151 -1.99 -13.00 -4.12
N ILE A 152 -2.04 -11.70 -4.41
CA ILE A 152 -2.88 -10.74 -3.70
C ILE A 152 -4.29 -10.68 -4.32
N ALA A 153 -4.38 -10.76 -5.65
CA ALA A 153 -5.62 -10.82 -6.42
C ALA A 153 -6.31 -12.18 -6.32
#